data_AF-A0A6A5QC22-F1
#
_entry.id   AF-A0A6A5QC22-F1
#
_cell.length_a   1.000
_cell.length_b   1.000
_cell.length_c   1.000
_cell.angle_alpha   90.00
_cell.angle_beta   90.00
_cell.angle_gamma   90.00
#
_symmetry.space_group_name_H-M   'P 1'
#
loop_
_entity.id
_entity.type
_entity.pdbx_description
1 polymer ?
#
loop_
_entity_poly.entity_id
_entity_poly.type
_entity_poly.pdbx_seq_one_letter_code
_entity_poly.pdbx_strand_id
1 'polypeptide(L)'
;MLDSTPRCSQAIYFSRLHSHILTQLPAAYARHASSHTLKSFSIRMTVHRCTYAATAVAELGLPISLADEYGVVLQDEFIEVHSECNALDALERLMDEVERRIEEGMEWYV
;
A
#
# COMPACT_ATOMS: atom_id res chain seq x y z
N MET A 1 -32.24 -23.85 2.49
CA MET A 1 -30.98 -24.03 3.24
C MET A 1 -30.23 -22.71 3.12
N LEU A 2 -30.12 -21.97 4.23
CA LEU A 2 -29.51 -20.64 4.27
C LEU A 2 -28.00 -20.80 4.26
N ASP A 3 -27.41 -20.36 3.15
CA ASP A 3 -25.97 -20.25 2.94
C ASP A 3 -25.34 -19.46 4.10
N SER A 4 -24.56 -20.16 4.92
CA SER A 4 -24.00 -19.66 6.18
C SER A 4 -22.50 -19.93 6.19
N THR A 5 -21.80 -19.49 5.14
CA THR A 5 -20.34 -19.31 5.20
C THR A 5 -20.02 -17.91 5.72
N PRO A 6 -18.97 -17.77 6.55
CA PRO A 6 -18.97 -16.81 7.64
C PRO A 6 -18.34 -15.49 7.19
N ARG A 7 -19.11 -14.39 7.21
CA ARG A 7 -18.54 -13.03 7.05
C ARG A 7 -17.36 -12.75 7.98
N CYS A 8 -17.26 -13.49 9.09
CA CYS A 8 -16.15 -13.47 10.04
C CYS A 8 -14.81 -13.95 9.44
N SER A 9 -14.79 -14.93 8.51
CA SER A 9 -13.53 -15.39 7.91
C SER A 9 -12.95 -14.38 6.94
N GLN A 10 -13.82 -13.69 6.17
CA GLN A 10 -13.38 -12.74 5.15
C GLN A 10 -12.82 -11.45 5.76
N ALA A 11 -13.42 -10.92 6.83
CA ALA A 11 -12.90 -9.75 7.54
C ALA A 11 -11.55 -10.04 8.21
N ILE A 12 -11.39 -11.23 8.80
CA ILE A 12 -10.11 -11.66 9.38
C ILE A 12 -9.06 -11.83 8.28
N TYR A 13 -9.42 -12.45 7.16
CA TYR A 13 -8.53 -12.58 6.00
C TYR A 13 -8.06 -11.22 5.50
N PHE A 14 -9.00 -10.27 5.31
CA PHE A 14 -8.70 -8.90 4.89
C PHE A 14 -7.75 -8.20 5.85
N SER A 15 -8.01 -8.29 7.16
CA SER A 15 -7.15 -7.68 8.17
C SER A 15 -5.74 -8.27 8.18
N ARG A 16 -5.61 -9.59 7.95
CA ARG A 16 -4.30 -10.25 7.87
C ARG A 16 -3.55 -9.86 6.61
N LEU A 17 -4.21 -9.88 5.45
CA LEU A 17 -3.63 -9.48 4.17
C LEU A 17 -3.18 -8.02 4.23
N HIS A 18 -4.04 -7.11 4.69
CA HIS A 18 -3.71 -5.70 4.87
C HIS A 18 -2.51 -5.49 5.80
N SER A 19 -2.52 -6.14 6.97
CA SER A 19 -1.39 -6.07 7.91
C SER A 19 -0.11 -6.61 7.30
N HIS A 20 -0.19 -7.70 6.53
CA HIS A 20 0.95 -8.31 5.88
C HIS A 20 1.55 -7.40 4.81
N ILE A 21 0.71 -6.83 3.92
CA ILE A 21 1.13 -5.84 2.93
C ILE A 21 1.85 -4.69 3.63
N LEU A 22 1.24 -4.06 4.65
CA LEU A 22 1.85 -2.94 5.37
C LEU A 22 3.21 -3.27 5.99
N THR A 23 3.45 -4.53 6.41
CA THR A 23 4.77 -4.95 6.93
C THR A 23 5.81 -5.15 5.83
N GLN A 24 5.39 -5.44 4.59
CA GLN A 24 6.27 -5.69 3.46
C GLN A 24 6.58 -4.42 2.64
N LEU A 25 5.67 -3.42 2.62
CA LEU A 25 5.87 -2.16 1.90
C LEU A 25 7.23 -1.46 2.18
N PRO A 26 7.76 -1.42 3.42
CA PRO A 26 9.08 -0.83 3.66
C PRO A 26 10.22 -1.52 2.92
N ALA A 27 10.15 -2.84 2.74
CA ALA A 27 11.17 -3.59 2.01
C ALA A 27 11.07 -3.35 0.50
N ALA A 28 9.85 -3.17 -0.02
CA ALA A 28 9.62 -2.81 -1.42
C ALA A 28 9.98 -1.34 -1.74
N TYR A 29 10.08 -0.49 -0.72
CA TYR A 29 10.33 0.94 -0.89
C TYR A 29 11.82 1.27 -0.94
N ALA A 30 12.46 0.95 -2.08
CA ALA A 30 13.79 1.43 -2.41
C ALA A 30 13.69 2.69 -3.29
N ARG A 31 13.30 3.83 -2.70
CA ARG A 31 13.29 5.11 -3.44
C ARG A 31 14.56 5.90 -3.17
N HIS A 32 15.13 6.42 -4.26
CA HIS A 32 16.22 7.40 -4.29
C HIS A 32 16.04 8.45 -3.19
N ALA A 33 16.96 8.45 -2.22
CA ALA A 33 17.39 9.56 -1.38
C ALA A 33 16.52 10.84 -1.42
N SER A 34 15.22 10.73 -1.12
CA SER A 34 14.38 11.91 -1.00
C SER A 34 14.84 12.62 0.25
N SER A 35 14.92 13.95 0.21
CA SER A 35 15.31 14.83 1.33
C SER A 35 14.39 14.73 2.56
N HIS A 36 13.51 13.74 2.57
CA HIS A 36 12.41 13.51 3.49
C HIS A 36 12.56 12.11 4.08
N THR A 37 12.55 12.05 5.41
CA THR A 37 12.52 10.78 6.14
C THR A 37 11.17 10.11 5.94
N LEU A 38 11.16 8.84 5.51
CA LEU A 38 9.96 8.01 5.51
C LEU A 38 9.38 7.93 6.93
N LYS A 39 8.11 8.29 7.10
CA LYS A 39 7.40 8.23 8.39
C LYS A 39 6.55 6.97 8.53
N SER A 40 5.76 6.65 7.51
CA SER A 40 4.80 5.55 7.57
C SER A 40 4.42 5.05 6.17
N PHE A 41 3.68 3.95 6.10
CA PHE A 41 2.95 3.54 4.91
C PHE A 41 1.47 3.39 5.22
N SER A 42 0.64 3.67 4.22
CA SER A 42 -0.79 3.40 4.25
C SER A 42 -1.26 2.78 2.93
N ILE A 43 -2.40 2.10 2.97
CA ILE A 43 -3.07 1.57 1.79
C ILE A 43 -4.34 2.39 1.57
N ARG A 44 -4.49 2.93 0.37
CA ARG A 44 -5.69 3.64 -0.08
C ARG A 44 -6.45 2.75 -1.03
N MET A 45 -7.73 2.55 -0.73
CA MET A 45 -8.66 1.89 -1.63
C MET A 45 -9.55 2.94 -2.30
N THR A 46 -9.59 2.95 -3.62
CA THR A 46 -10.53 3.78 -4.39
C THR A 46 -11.44 2.90 -5.22
N VAL A 47 -12.69 3.34 -5.40
CA VAL A 47 -13.68 2.64 -6.23
C VAL A 47 -14.23 3.62 -7.24
N HIS A 48 -14.02 3.34 -8.52
CA HIS A 48 -14.59 4.12 -9.60
C HIS A 48 -15.39 3.21 -10.53
N ARG A 49 -16.72 3.38 -10.55
CA ARG A 49 -17.65 2.51 -11.30
C ARG A 49 -17.48 1.05 -10.89
N CYS A 50 -16.91 0.22 -11.76
CA CYS A 50 -16.65 -1.20 -11.57
C CYS A 50 -15.16 -1.51 -11.38
N THR A 51 -14.32 -0.48 -11.22
CA THR A 51 -12.88 -0.61 -11.03
C THR A 51 -12.51 -0.29 -9.59
N TYR A 52 -11.73 -1.17 -8.99
CA TYR A 52 -11.17 -1.07 -7.65
C TYR A 52 -9.67 -0.81 -7.79
N ALA A 53 -9.18 0.27 -7.20
CA ALA A 53 -7.76 0.56 -7.14
C ALA A 53 -7.25 0.39 -5.71
N ALA A 54 -6.15 -0.32 -5.55
CA ALA A 54 -5.41 -0.44 -4.31
C ALA A 54 -4.06 0.25 -4.49
N THR A 55 -3.84 1.33 -3.74
CA THR A 55 -2.65 2.16 -3.85
C THR A 55 -1.88 2.09 -2.52
N ALA A 56 -0.62 1.68 -2.57
CA ALA A 56 0.31 1.81 -1.46
C ALA A 56 0.90 3.23 -1.48
N VAL A 57 0.79 3.90 -0.33
CA VAL A 57 1.19 5.30 -0.15
C VAL A 57 2.29 5.37 0.89
N ALA A 58 3.42 5.94 0.54
CA ALA A 58 4.48 6.28 1.48
C ALA A 58 4.21 7.67 2.06
N GLU A 59 4.14 7.76 3.38
CA GLU A 59 4.02 9.03 4.10
C GLU A 59 5.41 9.51 4.48
N LEU A 60 5.78 10.68 3.97
CA LEU A 60 7.10 11.27 4.14
C LEU A 60 7.03 12.47 5.09
N GLY A 61 8.05 12.59 5.93
CA GLY A 61 8.24 13.73 6.80
C GLY A 61 8.62 14.99 6.02
N LEU A 62 8.12 16.13 6.45
CA LEU A 62 8.61 17.41 5.93
C LEU A 62 10.09 17.60 6.32
N PRO A 63 10.87 18.33 5.50
CA PRO A 63 12.19 18.78 5.92
C PRO A 63 12.01 19.67 7.16
N ILE A 64 13.02 19.68 8.02
CA ILE A 64 13.00 20.44 9.27
C ILE A 64 12.67 21.94 9.02
N SER A 65 13.03 22.47 7.86
CA SER A 65 12.72 23.84 7.45
C SER A 65 11.23 24.15 7.20
N LEU A 66 10.38 23.14 7.04
CA LEU A 66 8.94 23.29 6.75
C LEU A 66 8.04 22.64 7.83
N ALA A 67 8.64 22.00 8.85
CA ALA A 67 7.93 21.13 9.78
C ALA A 67 7.09 21.86 10.84
N ASP A 68 7.33 23.16 11.08
CA ASP A 68 6.75 23.88 12.23
C ASP A 68 5.40 24.56 11.99
N GLU A 69 4.97 24.80 10.74
CA GLU A 69 3.79 25.65 10.51
C GLU A 69 2.51 24.92 10.09
N TYR A 70 2.60 23.72 9.53
CA TYR A 70 1.42 23.01 9.03
C TYR A 70 1.60 21.51 9.27
N GLY A 71 0.59 20.82 9.81
CA GLY A 71 0.55 19.37 10.00
C GLY A 71 0.50 18.59 8.68
N VAL A 72 1.28 19.01 7.69
CA VAL A 72 1.31 18.50 6.33
C VAL A 72 2.23 17.28 6.30
N VAL A 73 1.75 16.23 5.67
CA VAL A 73 2.50 15.01 5.39
C VAL A 73 2.63 14.92 3.88
N LEU A 74 3.83 14.70 3.38
CA LEU A 74 4.02 14.45 1.95
C LEU A 74 3.62 13.01 1.67
N GLN A 75 2.85 12.79 0.61
CA GLN A 75 2.41 11.46 0.22
C GLN A 75 3.03 11.10 -1.12
N ASP A 76 3.55 9.89 -1.21
CA ASP A 76 4.09 9.33 -2.43
C ASP A 76 3.34 8.04 -2.79
N GLU A 77 2.60 8.10 -3.90
CA GLU A 77 1.85 6.97 -4.45
C GLU A 77 2.82 6.11 -5.28
N PHE A 78 3.39 5.07 -4.66
CA PHE A 78 4.53 4.36 -5.24
C PHE A 78 4.15 3.04 -5.93
N ILE A 79 3.07 2.38 -5.49
CA ILE A 79 2.50 1.22 -6.15
C ILE A 79 0.99 1.40 -6.23
N GLU A 80 0.44 1.30 -7.43
CA GLU A 80 -1.00 1.28 -7.67
C GLU A 80 -1.35 0.08 -8.56
N VAL A 81 -2.34 -0.69 -8.13
CA VAL A 81 -2.88 -1.80 -8.90
C VAL A 81 -4.39 -1.66 -9.04
N HIS A 82 -4.92 -2.25 -10.11
CA HIS A 82 -6.32 -2.19 -10.45
C HIS A 82 -6.94 -3.59 -10.56
N SER A 83 -8.22 -3.68 -10.19
CA SER A 83 -9.07 -4.84 -10.37
C SER A 83 -10.45 -4.43 -10.88
N GLU A 84 -11.00 -5.20 -11.81
CA GLU A 84 -12.41 -5.10 -12.23
C GLU A 84 -13.31 -6.10 -11.49
N CYS A 85 -12.72 -6.97 -10.66
CA CYS A 85 -13.43 -8.04 -9.97
C CYS A 85 -14.04 -7.53 -8.65
N ASN A 86 -13.18 -7.12 -7.72
CA ASN A 86 -13.56 -6.64 -6.39
C ASN A 86 -12.34 -6.03 -5.66
N ALA A 87 -12.60 -5.43 -4.50
CA ALA A 87 -11.56 -4.83 -3.64
C ALA A 87 -10.54 -5.84 -3.09
N LEU A 88 -10.91 -7.12 -2.94
CA LEU A 88 -10.01 -8.16 -2.45
C LEU A 88 -8.98 -8.53 -3.51
N ASP A 89 -9.43 -8.76 -4.74
CA ASP A 89 -8.56 -9.02 -5.89
C ASP A 89 -7.59 -7.84 -6.12
N ALA A 90 -8.03 -6.59 -5.91
CA ALA A 90 -7.12 -5.45 -5.94
C ALA A 90 -6.04 -5.50 -4.84
N LEU A 91 -6.38 -5.93 -3.63
CA LEU A 91 -5.40 -6.06 -2.53
C LEU A 91 -4.47 -7.25 -2.69
N GLU A 92 -4.97 -8.38 -3.19
CA GLU A 92 -4.15 -9.56 -3.51
C GLU A 92 -3.13 -9.21 -4.59
N ARG A 93 -3.58 -8.54 -5.67
CA ARG A 93 -2.67 -8.00 -6.70
C ARG A 93 -1.65 -7.02 -6.13
N LEU A 94 -2.04 -6.23 -5.12
CA LEU A 94 -1.13 -5.28 -4.48
C LEU A 94 -0.05 -6.04 -3.72
N MET A 95 -0.41 -7.11 -3.02
CA MET A 95 0.56 -7.99 -2.35
C MET A 95 1.50 -8.65 -3.35
N ASP A 96 0.98 -9.23 -4.43
CA ASP A 96 1.79 -9.86 -5.47
C ASP A 96 2.79 -8.87 -6.07
N GLU A 97 2.36 -7.63 -6.31
CA GLU A 97 3.23 -6.57 -6.81
C GLU A 97 4.29 -6.15 -5.77
N VAL A 98 3.93 -6.09 -4.49
CA VAL A 98 4.86 -5.78 -3.39
C VAL A 98 5.91 -6.88 -3.24
N GLU A 99 5.50 -8.15 -3.28
CA GLU A 99 6.40 -9.31 -3.25
C GLU A 99 7.32 -9.31 -4.46
N ARG A 100 6.77 -9.08 -5.67
CA ARG A 100 7.55 -8.93 -6.90
C ARG A 100 8.62 -7.85 -6.76
N ARG A 101 8.29 -6.68 -6.20
CA ARG A 101 9.25 -5.58 -5.99
C ARG A 101 10.35 -5.92 -4.99
N ILE A 102 10.05 -6.74 -3.99
CA ILE A 102 11.03 -7.23 -3.01
C ILE A 102 11.95 -8.27 -3.66
N GLU A 103 11.38 -9.20 -4.45
CA GLU A 103 12.12 -10.24 -5.17
C GLU A 103 13.00 -9.68 -6.29
N GLU A 104 12.49 -8.71 -7.05
CA GLU A 104 13.25 -7.92 -8.03
C GLU A 104 14.32 -7.04 -7.37
N GLY A 105 14.36 -7.04 -6.03
CA GLY A 105 15.58 -6.87 -5.26
C GLY A 105 16.39 -5.68 -5.69
N MET A 106 15.88 -4.46 -5.49
CA MET A 106 16.72 -3.25 -5.53
C MET A 106 17.65 -3.15 -6.76
N GLU A 107 17.25 -3.63 -7.95
CA GLU A 107 18.08 -3.50 -9.16
C GLU A 107 17.91 -2.13 -9.82
N TRP A 108 18.16 -1.05 -9.08
CA TRP A 108 18.51 0.25 -9.64
C TRP A 108 19.55 0.91 -8.73
N TYR A 109 20.81 0.45 -8.79
CA TYR A 109 22.03 1.26 -8.62
C TYR A 109 23.30 0.39 -8.69
N VAL A 110 23.91 0.36 -9.87
CA VAL A 110 25.38 0.49 -10.00
C VAL A 110 25.63 1.73 -10.87
#